data_AF-A0A232EF76-F1
#
_entry.id   AF-A0A232EF76-F1
#
_cell.length_a   1.000
_cell.length_b   1.000
_cell.length_c   1.000
_cell.angle_alpha   90.00
_cell.angle_beta   90.00
_cell.angle_gamma   90.00
#
_symmetry.space_group_name_H-M   'P 1'
#
loop_
_entity.id
_entity.type
_entity.pdbx_description
1 polymer ?
#
loop_
_entity_poly.entity_id
_entity_poly.type
_entity_poly.pdbx_seq_one_letter_code
_entity_poly.pdbx_strand_id
1 'polypeptide(L)'
;FTLRRDFLRGLKKMSEGGVSFEDILRHVMRHLRMTETKAAFRVKQVLRAGLALQRIEKTAQGRYRLLAPAKPPGLAVRIKSGSDDSCSDAE
;
A
#
# COMPACT_ATOMS: atom_id res chain seq x y z
N PHE A 1 -5.08 -5.27 -12.16
CA PHE A 1 -3.71 -4.91 -11.75
C PHE A 1 -3.74 -3.83 -10.67
N THR A 2 -3.74 -4.21 -9.40
CA THR A 2 -3.90 -3.27 -8.29
C THR A 2 -2.54 -2.72 -7.90
N LEU A 3 -2.10 -1.66 -8.58
CA LEU A 3 -0.83 -0.94 -8.36
C LEU A 3 -0.50 -0.75 -6.88
N ARG A 4 -1.53 -0.51 -6.04
CA ARG A 4 -1.41 -0.38 -4.58
C ARG A 4 -0.83 -1.60 -3.88
N ARG A 5 -1.22 -2.82 -4.25
CA ARG A 5 -0.89 -4.03 -3.49
C ARG A 5 0.52 -4.54 -3.79
N ASP A 6 0.96 -4.44 -5.04
CA ASP A 6 2.31 -4.88 -5.44
C ASP A 6 3.37 -3.84 -5.08
N PHE A 7 3.05 -2.54 -5.20
CA PHE A 7 3.90 -1.47 -4.70
C PHE A 7 4.16 -1.58 -3.20
N LEU A 8 3.10 -1.79 -2.40
CA LEU A 8 3.24 -1.96 -0.95
C LEU A 8 3.95 -3.26 -0.57
N ARG A 9 3.87 -4.31 -1.39
CA ARG A 9 4.58 -5.57 -1.18
C ARG A 9 6.08 -5.43 -1.48
N GLY A 10 6.45 -4.68 -2.51
CA GLY A 10 7.83 -4.31 -2.80
C GLY A 10 8.45 -3.49 -1.66
N LEU A 11 7.70 -2.51 -1.15
CA LEU A 11 8.10 -1.71 0.02
C LEU A 11 8.25 -2.53 1.30
N LYS A 12 7.38 -3.53 1.53
CA LYS A 12 7.43 -4.40 2.72
C LYS A 12 8.72 -5.23 2.81
N LYS A 13 9.40 -5.48 1.69
CA LYS A 13 10.67 -6.24 1.66
C LYS A 13 11.91 -5.40 2.00
N MET A 14 11.75 -4.08 2.17
CA MET A 14 12.84 -3.16 2.50
C MET A 14 12.66 -2.67 3.95
N SER A 15 13.65 -3.02 4.77
CA SER A 15 13.60 -3.12 6.24
C SER A 15 13.47 -1.79 7.02
N GLU A 16 13.32 -1.96 8.34
CA GLU A 16 13.25 -1.09 9.53
C GLU A 16 13.89 0.32 9.47
N GLY A 17 14.87 0.57 8.60
CA GLY A 17 15.54 1.87 8.43
C GLY A 17 14.86 2.85 7.47
N GLY A 18 13.79 2.41 6.79
CA GLY A 18 13.10 3.19 5.77
C GLY A 18 13.84 3.21 4.42
N VAL A 19 13.12 3.57 3.36
CA VAL A 19 13.60 3.50 1.97
C VAL A 19 13.70 4.90 1.37
N SER A 20 14.76 5.18 0.60
CA SER A 20 14.90 6.45 -0.11
C SER A 20 13.87 6.57 -1.25
N PHE A 21 13.54 7.80 -1.66
CA PHE A 21 12.66 8.01 -2.81
C PHE A 21 13.23 7.39 -4.09
N GLU A 22 14.55 7.49 -4.29
CA GLU A 22 15.26 6.97 -5.47
C GLU A 22 15.20 5.45 -5.57
N ASP A 23 15.32 4.75 -4.44
CA ASP A 23 15.23 3.29 -4.44
C ASP A 23 13.81 2.82 -4.75
N ILE A 24 12.80 3.51 -4.20
CA ILE A 24 11.38 3.26 -4.52
C ILE A 24 11.13 3.49 -6.01
N LEU A 25 11.67 4.58 -6.55
CA LEU A 25 11.53 4.95 -7.95
C LEU A 25 12.15 3.89 -8.86
N ARG A 26 13.39 3.48 -8.56
CA ARG A 26 14.13 2.45 -9.31
C ARG A 26 13.38 1.11 -9.28
N HIS A 27 12.81 0.74 -8.15
CA HIS A 27 11.99 -0.47 -8.03
C HIS A 27 10.73 -0.38 -8.91
N VAL A 28 9.99 0.73 -8.83
CA VAL A 28 8.79 0.97 -9.64
C VAL A 28 9.09 0.94 -11.13
N MET A 29 10.14 1.62 -11.56
CA MET A 29 10.56 1.64 -12.96
C MET A 29 10.87 0.22 -13.48
N ARG A 30 11.62 -0.56 -12.68
CA ARG A 30 12.01 -1.93 -13.03
C ARG A 30 10.80 -2.87 -13.15
N HIS A 31 9.84 -2.77 -12.23
CA HIS A 31 8.72 -3.72 -12.18
C HIS A 31 7.53 -3.33 -13.05
N LEU A 32 7.30 -2.03 -13.25
CA LEU A 32 6.13 -1.53 -13.96
C LEU A 32 6.47 -0.98 -15.36
N ARG A 33 7.73 -1.15 -15.81
CA ARG A 33 8.24 -0.77 -17.14
C ARG A 33 7.79 0.63 -17.54
N MET A 34 7.99 1.61 -16.66
CA MET A 34 7.52 2.97 -16.86
C MET A 34 8.68 3.97 -16.87
N THR A 35 8.47 5.11 -17.53
CA THR A 35 9.44 6.20 -17.56
C THR A 35 9.59 6.85 -16.20
N GLU A 36 10.77 7.41 -15.94
CA GLU A 36 11.12 8.03 -14.66
C GLU A 36 10.11 9.10 -14.24
N THR A 37 9.73 10.01 -15.14
CA THR A 37 8.76 11.07 -14.85
C THR A 37 7.40 10.52 -14.42
N LYS A 38 6.91 9.47 -15.11
CA LYS A 38 5.64 8.82 -14.76
C LYS A 38 5.74 8.09 -13.43
N ALA A 39 6.86 7.40 -13.18
CA ALA A 39 7.14 6.73 -11.91
C ALA A 39 7.19 7.73 -10.76
N ALA A 40 7.91 8.84 -10.92
CA ALA A 40 8.08 9.85 -9.90
C ALA A 40 6.75 10.49 -9.53
N PHE A 41 5.91 10.80 -10.53
CA PHE A 41 4.58 11.33 -10.30
C PHE A 41 3.71 10.36 -9.48
N ARG A 42 3.65 9.08 -9.89
CA ARG A 42 2.87 8.05 -9.20
C ARG A 42 3.36 7.80 -7.79
N VAL A 43 4.68 7.67 -7.60
CA VAL A 43 5.29 7.45 -6.28
C VAL A 43 5.00 8.63 -5.35
N LYS A 44 5.14 9.87 -5.82
CA LYS A 44 4.80 11.07 -5.02
C LYS A 44 3.34 11.05 -4.56
N GLN A 45 2.39 10.69 -5.43
CA GLN A 45 0.98 10.59 -5.06
C GLN A 45 0.75 9.54 -3.98
N VAL A 46 1.35 8.35 -4.12
CA VAL A 46 1.20 7.27 -3.13
C VAL A 46 1.84 7.65 -1.80
N LEU A 47 3.02 8.27 -1.81
CA LEU A 47 3.69 8.71 -0.58
C LEU A 47 2.90 9.80 0.14
N ARG A 48 2.38 10.81 -0.58
CA ARG A 48 1.50 11.83 0.01
C ARG A 48 0.25 11.22 0.64
N ALA A 49 -0.40 10.29 -0.05
CA ALA A 49 -1.57 9.59 0.48
C ALA A 49 -1.21 8.72 1.69
N GLY A 50 -0.08 8.02 1.66
CA GLY A 50 0.40 7.20 2.77
C GLY A 50 0.72 8.01 4.03
N LEU A 51 1.31 9.20 3.86
CA LEU A 51 1.56 10.15 4.96
C LEU A 51 0.24 10.68 5.53
N ALA A 52 -0.69 11.11 4.68
CA ALA A 52 -2.00 11.62 5.10
C ALA A 52 -2.82 10.56 5.86
N LEU A 53 -2.70 9.28 5.47
CA LEU A 53 -3.36 8.15 6.11
C LEU A 53 -2.58 7.58 7.31
N GLN A 54 -1.45 8.20 7.70
CA GLN A 54 -0.57 7.71 8.77
C GLN A 54 -0.21 6.22 8.61
N ARG A 55 -0.05 5.77 7.36
CA ARG A 55 0.42 4.40 7.02
C ARG A 55 1.90 4.38 6.66
N ILE A 56 2.43 5.53 6.26
CA ILE A 56 3.83 5.76 5.94
C ILE A 56 4.29 6.93 6.79
N GLU A 57 5.51 6.84 7.30
CA GLU A 57 6.21 7.94 7.95
C GLU A 57 7.41 8.33 7.09
N LYS A 58 7.72 9.64 7.07
CA LYS A 58 8.97 10.15 6.51
C LYS A 58 9.92 10.44 7.66
N THR A 59 11.05 9.74 7.71
CA THR A 59 12.08 9.93 8.74
C THR A 59 12.81 11.25 8.55
N ALA A 60 13.48 11.75 9.58
CA ALA A 60 14.31 12.96 9.53
C ALA A 60 15.41 12.89 8.45
N GLN A 61 15.84 11.69 8.09
CA GLN A 61 16.81 11.42 7.02
C GLN A 61 16.19 11.41 5.61
N GLY A 62 14.91 11.75 5.48
CA GLY A 62 14.20 11.77 4.20
C GLY A 62 13.80 10.40 3.65
N ARG A 63 13.87 9.35 4.47
CA ARG A 63 13.48 7.98 4.09
C ARG A 63 12.03 7.71 4.44
N TYR A 64 11.38 6.80 3.71
CA TYR A 64 9.99 6.42 3.90
C TYR A 64 9.90 5.06 4.54
N ARG A 65 9.19 4.95 5.67
CA ARG A 65 8.96 3.70 6.39
C ARG A 65 7.48 3.40 6.46
N LEU A 66 7.11 2.15 6.27
CA LEU A 66 5.75 1.69 6.56
C LEU A 66 5.57 1.67 8.07
N LEU A 67 4.55 2.37 8.56
CA LEU A 67 4.09 2.17 9.92
C LEU A 67 3.45 0.78 9.96
N ALA A 68 3.90 -0.06 10.90
CA ALA A 68 3.27 -1.36 11.11
C ALA A 68 1.76 -1.16 11.28
N PRO A 69 0.91 -2.10 10.83
CA PRO A 69 -0.50 -1.98 11.13
C PRO A 69 -0.63 -1.94 12.65
N ALA A 70 -0.89 -0.76 13.20
CA ALA A 70 -1.56 -0.68 14.49
C ALA A 70 -2.78 -1.56 14.32
N LYS A 71 -2.86 -2.64 15.10
CA LYS A 71 -4.06 -3.46 15.22
C LYS A 71 -5.20 -2.44 15.28
N PRO A 72 -6.10 -2.34 14.29
CA PRO A 72 -7.09 -1.28 14.29
C PRO A 72 -7.80 -1.38 15.63
N PRO A 73 -7.77 -0.34 16.49
CA PRO A 73 -8.45 -0.42 17.76
C PRO A 73 -9.94 -0.53 17.42
N GLY A 74 -10.50 -1.73 17.61
CA GLY A 74 -11.96 -1.94 17.59
C GLY A 74 -12.62 -2.61 16.39
N LEU A 75 -11.91 -3.19 15.40
CA LEU A 75 -12.61 -4.06 14.42
C LEU A 75 -12.75 -5.50 14.91
N ALA A 76 -13.55 -5.68 15.95
CA ALA A 76 -14.14 -6.97 16.32
C ALA A 76 -15.37 -7.24 15.41
N VAL A 77 -15.16 -7.36 14.09
CA VAL A 77 -16.24 -7.84 13.21
C VAL A 77 -16.21 -9.36 13.28
N ARG A 78 -16.99 -9.92 14.21
CA ARG A 78 -17.45 -11.32 14.10
C ARG A 78 -18.38 -11.36 12.90
N ILE A 79 -17.87 -11.78 11.74
CA ILE A 79 -18.72 -12.19 10.64
C ILE A 79 -19.45 -13.43 11.16
N LYS A 80 -20.68 -13.23 11.63
CA LYS A 80 -21.62 -14.31 11.90
C LYS A 80 -21.93 -14.90 10.54
N SER A 81 -21.37 -16.07 10.24
CA SER A 81 -21.76 -16.85 9.07
C SER A 81 -23.26 -17.12 9.20
N GLY A 82 -24.05 -16.36 8.45
CA GLY A 82 -25.46 -16.65 8.21
C GLY A 82 -25.52 -17.65 7.08
N SER A 83 -25.82 -18.90 7.44
CA SER A 83 -26.30 -19.94 6.55
C SER A 83 -27.65 -19.52 5.95
N ASP A 84 -27.92 -20.06 4.75
CA ASP A 84 -29.22 -20.22 4.10
C ASP A 84 -30.09 -18.98 3.85
N ASP A 85 -30.31 -18.65 2.57
CA ASP A 85 -31.48 -19.21 1.89
C ASP A 85 -31.40 -19.01 0.38
N SER A 86 -31.77 -20.08 -0.33
CA SER A 86 -31.94 -20.18 -1.77
C SER A 86 -33.13 -19.32 -2.22
N CYS A 87 -33.02 -18.64 -3.36
CA CYS A 87 -34.19 -18.27 -4.17
C CYS A 87 -33.77 -18.17 -5.64
N SER A 88 -34.07 -19.24 -6.38
CA SER A 88 -34.28 -19.21 -7.83
C SER A 88 -35.56 -18.45 -8.15
N ASP A 89 -35.52 -17.61 -9.19
CA ASP A 89 -36.61 -17.29 -10.14
C ASP A 89 -35.97 -16.37 -11.21
N ALA A 90 -35.76 -16.76 -12.47
CA ALA A 90 -36.72 -17.03 -13.54
C ALA A 90 -37.59 -15.81 -13.92
N GLU A 91 -37.13 -15.03 -14.90
CA GLU A 91 -37.79 -14.75 -16.20
C GLU A 91 -36.80 -14.05 -17.15
#